data_AF-A0AB33WRL1-F1
#
_entry.id   AF-A0AB33WRL1-F1
#
_cell.length_a   1.000
_cell.length_b   1.000
_cell.length_c   1.000
_cell.angle_alpha   90.00
_cell.angle_beta   90.00
_cell.angle_gamma   90.00
#
_symmetry.space_group_name_H-M   'P 1'
#
loop_
_entity.id
_entity.type
_entity.pdbx_description
1 polymer ?
#
loop_
_entity_poly.entity_id
_entity_poly.type
_entity_poly.pdbx_seq_one_letter_code
_entity_poly.pdbx_strand_id
1 'polypeptide(L)'
;MTSRPLFALLLALPMLLLGGCDRPIRWMHPDPSKELLIRAMTELNGFHAYDSSGHEDNSLITGVEAMRLLEDSTKITEKTPDFMFVEIKGRTLTIIGYSQTYRPRGQDHQTPMIYSYVGELKRARYALPHMAPNIDDLKFTSSPQEKLKVALLPLSSGRVIYPDFNGDLNIGSEGGRYSQISAFTRKDWDVIF
;
A
#
# COMPACT_ATOMS: atom_id res chain seq x y z
N MET A 1 -63.08 -29.40 -17.98
CA MET A 1 -61.69 -29.73 -17.58
C MET A 1 -60.74 -29.17 -18.64
N THR A 2 -60.20 -27.98 -18.42
CA THR A 2 -59.21 -27.35 -19.31
C THR A 2 -58.15 -26.64 -18.46
N SER A 3 -57.22 -27.43 -17.92
CA SER A 3 -56.00 -26.97 -17.24
C SER A 3 -55.01 -26.42 -18.28
N ARG A 4 -55.22 -25.18 -18.74
CA ARG A 4 -54.33 -24.52 -19.71
C ARG A 4 -53.78 -23.11 -19.39
N PRO A 5 -53.89 -22.52 -18.18
CA PRO A 5 -53.17 -21.27 -17.89
C PRO A 5 -51.81 -21.48 -17.20
N LEU A 6 -51.57 -22.64 -16.58
CA LEU A 6 -50.38 -22.88 -15.75
C LEU A 6 -49.08 -23.09 -16.55
N PHE A 7 -49.17 -23.63 -17.77
CA PHE A 7 -48.00 -23.89 -18.61
C PHE A 7 -47.39 -22.60 -19.21
N ALA A 8 -48.23 -21.61 -19.51
CA ALA A 8 -47.76 -20.33 -20.05
C ALA A 8 -47.00 -19.50 -19.01
N LEU A 9 -47.42 -19.57 -17.73
CA LEU A 9 -46.73 -18.89 -16.62
C LEU A 9 -45.38 -19.57 -16.29
N LEU A 10 -45.32 -20.90 -16.39
CA LEU A 10 -44.10 -21.68 -16.13
C LEU A 10 -43.03 -21.51 -17.21
N LEU A 11 -43.41 -21.19 -18.45
CA LEU A 11 -42.48 -20.90 -19.55
C LEU A 11 -41.99 -19.45 -19.58
N ALA A 12 -42.74 -18.50 -19.01
CA ALA A 12 -42.33 -17.10 -18.92
C ALA A 12 -41.30 -16.85 -17.79
N LEU A 13 -41.34 -17.65 -16.71
CA LEU A 13 -40.44 -17.53 -15.56
C LEU A 13 -38.95 -17.76 -15.89
N PRO A 14 -38.54 -18.79 -16.67
CA PRO A 14 -37.14 -18.99 -17.04
C PRO A 14 -36.62 -17.93 -18.03
N MET A 15 -37.48 -17.33 -18.86
CA MET A 15 -37.09 -16.24 -19.75
C MET A 15 -36.83 -14.92 -19.00
N LEU A 16 -37.53 -14.67 -17.89
CA LEU A 16 -37.26 -13.53 -17.00
C LEU A 16 -35.97 -13.72 -16.18
N LEU A 17 -35.62 -14.96 -15.82
CA LEU A 17 -34.39 -15.28 -15.09
C LEU A 17 -33.13 -15.22 -15.98
N LEU A 18 -33.26 -15.49 -17.28
CA LEU A 18 -32.16 -15.36 -18.26
C LEU A 18 -31.93 -13.92 -18.74
N GLY A 19 -32.85 -13.00 -18.44
CA GLY A 19 -32.70 -11.55 -18.66
C GLY A 19 -31.98 -10.83 -17.51
N GLY A 20 -31.47 -11.56 -16.53
CA GLY A 20 -30.71 -11.03 -15.39
C GLY A 20 -29.37 -10.45 -15.81
N CYS A 21 -29.40 -9.25 -16.39
CA CYS A 21 -28.35 -8.23 -16.44
C CYS A 21 -26.93 -8.74 -16.20
N ASP A 22 -26.37 -9.40 -17.21
CA ASP A 22 -24.97 -9.80 -17.33
C ASP A 22 -24.03 -8.61 -17.61
N ARG A 23 -24.35 -7.44 -17.05
CA ARG A 23 -23.40 -6.34 -16.98
C ARG A 23 -22.72 -6.46 -15.63
N PRO A 24 -21.43 -6.86 -15.55
CA PRO A 24 -20.69 -6.63 -14.34
C PRO A 24 -20.75 -5.12 -14.10
N ILE A 25 -21.54 -4.72 -13.10
CA ILE A 25 -21.43 -3.39 -12.51
C ILE A 25 -20.02 -3.38 -11.94
N ARG A 26 -19.06 -2.92 -12.75
CA ARG A 26 -17.73 -2.62 -12.27
C ARG A 26 -17.94 -1.39 -11.41
N TRP A 27 -18.23 -1.63 -10.12
CA TRP A 27 -18.33 -0.59 -9.11
C TRP A 27 -17.05 0.23 -9.19
N MET A 28 -17.12 1.35 -9.90
CA MET A 28 -16.01 2.24 -10.03
C MET A 28 -16.01 3.01 -8.74
N HIS A 29 -15.09 2.65 -7.84
CA HIS A 29 -14.84 3.44 -6.64
C HIS A 29 -14.68 4.89 -7.07
N PRO A 30 -15.36 5.84 -6.41
CA PRO A 30 -15.24 7.23 -6.80
C PRO A 30 -13.77 7.66 -6.70
N ASP A 31 -13.36 8.63 -7.49
CA ASP A 31 -12.06 9.24 -7.24
C ASP A 31 -12.15 10.00 -5.89
N PRO A 32 -11.11 9.96 -5.05
CA PRO A 32 -11.12 10.63 -3.75
C PRO A 32 -11.28 12.15 -3.91
N SER A 33 -11.89 12.80 -2.93
CA SER A 33 -12.03 14.25 -2.94
C SER A 33 -10.67 14.94 -2.87
N LYS A 34 -10.58 16.16 -3.40
CA LYS A 34 -9.34 16.95 -3.37
C LYS A 34 -8.88 17.20 -1.94
N GLU A 35 -9.81 17.41 -1.02
CA GLU A 35 -9.56 17.67 0.40
C GLU A 35 -8.93 16.44 1.07
N LEU A 36 -9.45 15.24 0.78
CA LEU A 36 -8.90 13.99 1.29
C LEU A 36 -7.47 13.78 0.78
N LEU A 37 -7.23 14.05 -0.51
CA LEU A 37 -5.91 13.93 -1.11
C LEU A 37 -4.91 14.90 -0.49
N ILE A 38 -5.29 16.17 -0.33
CA ILE A 38 -4.43 17.17 0.31
C ILE A 38 -4.13 16.75 1.75
N ARG A 39 -5.13 16.29 2.49
CA ARG A 39 -4.95 15.79 3.86
C ARG A 39 -3.98 14.62 3.90
N ALA A 40 -4.21 13.58 3.10
CA ALA A 40 -3.33 12.41 3.05
C ALA A 40 -1.90 12.80 2.67
N MET A 41 -1.71 13.62 1.63
CA MET A 41 -0.37 14.08 1.22
C MET A 41 0.31 14.92 2.31
N THR A 42 -0.45 15.68 3.11
CA THR A 42 0.10 16.48 4.21
C THR A 42 0.49 15.61 5.39
N GLU A 43 -0.38 14.67 5.78
CA GLU A 43 -0.16 13.80 6.93
C GLU A 43 0.95 12.77 6.69
N LEU A 44 1.09 12.29 5.45
CA LEU A 44 2.18 11.38 5.05
C LEU A 44 3.52 12.07 4.85
N ASN A 45 3.55 13.39 4.67
CA ASN A 45 4.80 14.07 4.36
C ASN A 45 5.60 14.31 5.64
N GLY A 46 6.68 13.57 5.81
CA GLY A 46 7.57 13.74 6.96
C GLY A 46 8.22 12.43 7.38
N PHE A 47 8.53 12.38 8.67
CA PHE A 47 9.14 11.24 9.33
C PHE A 47 8.06 10.43 10.07
N HIS A 48 8.13 9.11 9.93
CA HIS A 48 7.24 8.15 10.57
C HIS A 48 8.06 6.98 11.11
N ALA A 49 7.82 6.59 12.35
CA ALA A 49 8.36 5.37 12.95
C ALA A 49 7.23 4.47 13.41
N TYR A 50 7.48 3.16 13.44
CA TYR A 50 6.47 2.15 13.75
C TYR A 50 6.95 1.19 14.81
N ASP A 51 6.02 0.80 15.68
CA ASP A 51 6.24 -0.27 16.64
C ASP A 51 6.26 -1.65 15.96
N SER A 52 6.53 -2.70 16.73
CA SER A 52 6.56 -4.09 16.21
C SER A 52 5.19 -4.62 15.76
N SER A 53 4.10 -3.92 16.10
CA SER A 53 2.74 -4.22 15.65
C SER A 53 2.36 -3.43 14.39
N GLY A 54 3.24 -2.55 13.91
CA GLY A 54 3.03 -1.69 12.75
C GLY A 54 2.34 -0.36 13.06
N HIS A 55 2.05 -0.05 14.32
CA HIS A 55 1.41 1.22 14.69
C HIS A 55 2.43 2.35 14.69
N GLU A 56 2.03 3.53 14.21
CA GLU A 56 2.93 4.68 14.18
C GLU A 56 3.22 5.22 15.60
N ASP A 57 4.48 5.21 15.99
CA ASP A 57 4.97 5.77 17.25
C ASP A 57 6.31 6.49 17.05
N ASN A 58 6.22 7.81 16.85
CA ASN A 58 7.39 8.68 16.68
C ASN A 58 8.18 8.92 17.98
N SER A 59 7.77 8.34 19.12
CA SER A 59 8.56 8.37 20.35
C SER A 59 9.66 7.30 20.38
N LEU A 60 9.56 6.27 19.53
CA LEU A 60 10.51 5.15 19.47
C LEU A 60 11.89 5.56 18.97
N ILE A 61 11.94 6.49 18.02
CA ILE A 61 13.18 7.02 17.45
C ILE A 61 12.91 8.41 16.88
N THR A 62 13.91 9.30 16.98
CA THR A 62 13.81 10.64 16.38
C THR A 62 14.18 10.61 14.90
N GLY A 63 13.63 11.52 14.10
CA GLY A 63 14.02 11.64 12.69
C GLY A 63 15.51 11.93 12.48
N VAL A 64 16.16 12.66 13.39
CA VAL A 64 17.61 12.89 13.32
C VAL A 64 18.40 11.60 13.54
N GLU A 65 17.97 10.77 14.49
CA GLU A 65 18.60 9.49 14.76
C GLU A 65 18.37 8.49 13.63
N ALA A 66 17.14 8.40 13.11
CA ALA A 66 16.80 7.57 11.96
C ALA A 66 17.63 7.93 10.72
N MET A 67 17.85 9.23 10.44
CA MET A 67 18.76 9.65 9.37
C MET A 67 20.21 9.18 9.59
N ARG A 68 20.71 9.28 10.83
CA ARG A 68 22.06 8.77 11.16
C ARG A 68 22.17 7.25 10.98
N LEU A 69 21.11 6.50 11.20
CA LEU A 69 21.08 5.05 10.94
C LEU A 69 21.10 4.74 9.43
N LEU A 70 20.46 5.59 8.61
CA LEU A 70 20.55 5.46 7.15
C LEU A 70 21.96 5.79 6.63
N GLU A 71 22.64 6.78 7.23
CA GLU A 71 24.02 7.15 6.90
C GLU A 71 25.04 6.11 7.39
N ASP A 72 24.78 5.49 8.54
CA ASP A 72 25.63 4.46 9.15
C ASP A 72 24.81 3.24 9.57
N SER A 73 24.54 2.37 8.60
CA SER A 73 23.74 1.16 8.79
C SER A 73 24.36 0.16 9.77
N THR A 74 25.63 0.31 10.16
CA THR A 74 26.28 -0.59 11.12
C THR A 74 25.71 -0.45 12.53
N LYS A 75 24.99 0.64 12.80
CA LYS A 75 24.30 0.92 14.06
C LYS A 75 22.87 0.37 14.11
N ILE A 76 22.37 -0.18 13.00
CA ILE A 76 21.04 -0.81 12.97
C ILE A 76 21.11 -2.13 13.73
N THR A 77 20.17 -2.33 14.64
CA THR A 77 20.06 -3.52 15.49
C THR A 77 18.68 -4.15 15.35
N GLU A 78 18.49 -5.33 15.94
CA GLU A 78 17.16 -5.98 16.06
C GLU A 78 16.13 -5.14 16.82
N LYS A 79 16.56 -4.12 17.59
CA LYS A 79 15.69 -3.22 18.34
C LYS A 79 15.36 -1.94 17.58
N THR A 80 15.98 -1.71 16.42
CA THR A 80 15.72 -0.52 15.62
C THR A 80 14.28 -0.61 15.09
N PRO A 81 13.37 0.32 15.43
CA PRO A 81 12.00 0.28 14.91
C PRO A 81 12.00 0.50 13.40
N ASP A 82 10.92 0.05 12.74
CA ASP A 82 10.70 0.38 11.33
C ASP A 82 10.46 1.90 11.21
N PHE A 83 10.98 2.52 10.16
CA PHE A 83 10.77 3.94 9.92
C PHE A 83 10.87 4.33 8.46
N MET A 84 10.28 5.47 8.12
CA MET A 84 10.38 6.05 6.80
C MET A 84 10.41 7.57 6.83
N PHE A 85 11.06 8.13 5.82
CA PHE A 85 10.97 9.51 5.42
C PHE A 85 10.24 9.58 4.10
N VAL A 86 9.19 10.37 4.06
CA VAL A 86 8.36 10.59 2.90
C VAL A 86 8.42 12.06 2.55
N GLU A 87 8.79 12.36 1.31
CA GLU A 87 8.78 13.70 0.77
C GLU A 87 7.85 13.76 -0.45
N ILE A 88 6.86 14.65 -0.38
CA ILE A 88 5.89 14.88 -1.44
C ILE A 88 6.05 16.31 -1.96
N LYS A 89 6.60 16.44 -3.17
CA LYS A 89 6.80 17.73 -3.86
C LYS A 89 5.99 17.76 -5.14
N GLY A 90 4.85 18.44 -5.11
CA GLY A 90 3.92 18.48 -6.24
C GLY A 90 3.38 17.09 -6.54
N ARG A 91 3.82 16.49 -7.66
CA ARG A 91 3.46 15.12 -8.04
C ARG A 91 4.56 14.10 -7.74
N THR A 92 5.73 14.54 -7.27
CA THR A 92 6.84 13.64 -6.98
C THR A 92 6.74 13.14 -5.53
N LEU A 93 6.84 11.82 -5.38
CA LEU A 93 6.91 11.10 -4.11
C LEU A 93 8.30 10.48 -4.01
N THR A 94 9.01 10.80 -2.94
CA THR A 94 10.28 10.19 -2.56
C THR A 94 10.10 9.51 -1.21
N ILE A 95 10.52 8.25 -1.12
CA ILE A 95 10.51 7.48 0.12
C ILE A 95 11.91 6.91 0.35
N ILE A 96 12.41 7.05 1.56
CA ILE A 96 13.57 6.31 2.05
C ILE A 96 13.29 5.83 3.47
N GLY A 97 13.65 4.60 3.77
CA GLY A 97 13.38 4.06 5.10
C GLY A 97 14.10 2.77 5.40
N TYR A 98 13.77 2.24 6.56
CA TYR A 98 14.24 0.97 7.08
C TYR A 98 13.06 0.10 7.50
N SER A 99 13.17 -1.20 7.26
CA SER A 99 12.22 -2.16 7.78
C SER A 99 12.87 -3.49 8.11
N GLN A 100 12.42 -4.11 9.19
CA GLN A 100 12.84 -5.44 9.63
C GLN A 100 12.18 -6.58 8.83
N THR A 101 11.04 -6.33 8.18
CA THR A 101 10.09 -7.38 7.80
C THR A 101 10.14 -7.78 6.33
N TYR A 102 11.10 -7.27 5.55
CA TYR A 102 11.18 -7.62 4.13
C TYR A 102 11.43 -9.11 3.91
N ARG A 103 10.61 -9.73 3.07
CA ARG A 103 10.73 -11.13 2.70
C ARG A 103 11.03 -11.24 1.20
N PRO A 104 12.29 -11.47 0.81
CA PRO A 104 12.63 -11.69 -0.60
C PRO A 104 12.03 -13.01 -1.11
N ARG A 105 11.62 -13.04 -2.38
CA ARG A 105 11.16 -14.27 -3.04
C ARG A 105 12.17 -15.42 -2.89
N GLY A 106 11.65 -16.57 -2.48
CA GLY A 106 12.45 -17.78 -2.28
C GLY A 106 13.14 -17.85 -0.93
N GLN A 107 12.83 -16.94 -0.01
CA GLN A 107 13.26 -16.98 1.38
C GLN A 107 12.06 -17.13 2.33
N ASP A 108 12.22 -17.99 3.33
CA ASP A 108 11.20 -18.20 4.38
C ASP A 108 11.46 -17.39 5.65
N HIS A 109 12.47 -16.52 5.63
CA HIS A 109 12.81 -15.62 6.72
C HIS A 109 12.72 -14.16 6.27
N GLN A 110 12.43 -13.29 7.23
CA GLN A 110 12.54 -11.85 7.05
C GLN A 110 14.01 -11.44 7.08
N THR A 111 14.35 -10.46 6.25
CA THR A 111 15.67 -9.86 6.17
C THR A 111 15.51 -8.36 6.34
N PRO A 112 16.12 -7.73 7.37
CA PRO A 112 16.07 -6.30 7.52
C PRO A 112 16.65 -5.59 6.29
N MET A 113 16.07 -4.45 5.92
CA MET A 113 16.44 -3.74 4.70
C MET A 113 16.41 -2.23 4.87
N ILE A 114 17.23 -1.55 4.07
CA ILE A 114 17.04 -0.15 3.73
C ILE A 114 16.45 -0.09 2.33
N TYR A 115 15.45 0.75 2.13
CA TYR A 115 14.76 0.88 0.85
C TYR A 115 14.67 2.33 0.40
N SER A 116 14.61 2.53 -0.91
CA SER A 116 14.44 3.85 -1.52
C SER A 116 13.58 3.78 -2.78
N TYR A 117 12.64 4.70 -2.88
CA TYR A 117 11.70 4.83 -3.98
C TYR A 117 11.58 6.30 -4.43
N VAL A 118 11.53 6.51 -5.74
CA VAL A 118 11.18 7.80 -6.34
C VAL A 118 10.18 7.56 -7.46
N GLY A 119 9.04 8.24 -7.39
CA GLY A 119 7.96 8.08 -8.36
C GLY A 119 7.09 9.32 -8.51
N GLU A 120 6.35 9.37 -9.62
CA GLU A 120 5.33 10.40 -9.84
C GLU A 120 3.95 9.85 -9.50
N LEU A 121 3.24 10.47 -8.56
CA LEU A 121 1.84 10.17 -8.26
C LEU A 121 0.98 10.40 -9.52
N LYS A 122 0.31 9.35 -9.99
CA LYS A 122 -0.54 9.39 -11.19
C LYS A 122 -2.01 9.44 -10.86
N ARG A 123 -2.46 8.57 -9.96
CA ARG A 123 -3.86 8.40 -9.61
C ARG A 123 -4.00 8.00 -8.15
N ALA A 124 -5.11 8.39 -7.55
CA ALA A 124 -5.53 7.89 -6.26
C ALA A 124 -6.89 7.18 -6.39
N ARG A 125 -7.12 6.16 -5.58
CA ARG A 125 -8.38 5.43 -5.46
C ARG A 125 -8.68 5.24 -3.98
N TYR A 126 -9.93 5.23 -3.56
CA TYR A 126 -10.29 4.96 -2.17
C TYR A 126 -11.37 3.88 -2.08
N ALA A 127 -11.32 3.07 -1.03
CA ALA A 127 -12.44 2.20 -0.65
C ALA A 127 -13.45 3.01 0.17
N LEU A 128 -14.74 2.85 -0.12
CA LEU A 128 -15.80 3.58 0.60
C LEU A 128 -16.03 2.98 2.00
N PRO A 129 -16.18 3.79 3.06
CA PRO A 129 -16.39 3.30 4.44
C PRO A 129 -17.59 2.36 4.61
N HIS A 130 -18.66 2.49 3.82
CA HIS A 130 -19.82 1.58 3.92
C HIS A 130 -19.57 0.18 3.32
N MET A 131 -18.48 -0.02 2.58
CA MET A 131 -18.07 -1.32 2.06
C MET A 131 -16.98 -1.98 2.93
N ALA A 132 -16.24 -1.19 3.70
CA ALA A 132 -15.23 -1.67 4.65
C ALA A 132 -15.07 -0.64 5.79
N PRO A 133 -15.94 -0.67 6.81
CA PRO A 133 -16.02 0.39 7.85
C PRO A 133 -14.78 0.52 8.73
N ASN A 134 -13.82 -0.41 8.58
CA ASN A 134 -12.56 -0.44 9.32
C ASN A 134 -11.34 -0.29 8.40
N ILE A 135 -11.52 0.08 7.12
CA ILE A 135 -10.43 0.14 6.13
C ILE A 135 -10.46 1.50 5.43
N ASP A 136 -9.55 2.37 5.82
CA ASP A 136 -9.26 3.65 5.17
C ASP A 136 -8.13 3.49 4.13
N ASP A 137 -8.22 2.50 3.24
CA ASP A 137 -7.15 2.24 2.28
C ASP A 137 -7.28 3.18 1.08
N LEU A 138 -6.66 4.34 1.20
CA LEU A 138 -6.36 5.19 0.06
C LEU A 138 -5.20 4.52 -0.72
N LYS A 139 -5.42 4.23 -1.99
CA LYS A 139 -4.40 3.62 -2.87
C LYS A 139 -3.87 4.65 -3.84
N PHE A 140 -2.55 4.83 -3.84
CA PHE A 140 -1.86 5.69 -4.78
C PHE A 140 -1.17 4.86 -5.85
N THR A 141 -1.59 5.03 -7.09
CA THR A 141 -0.82 4.57 -8.24
C THR A 141 0.19 5.65 -8.60
N SER A 142 1.44 5.25 -8.64
CA SER A 142 2.58 6.07 -9.03
C SER A 142 3.28 5.49 -10.25
N SER A 143 3.99 6.33 -10.99
CA SER A 143 4.88 5.93 -12.06
C SER A 143 6.30 5.98 -11.51
N PRO A 144 6.99 4.84 -11.32
CA PRO A 144 8.37 4.82 -10.86
C PRO A 144 9.25 5.66 -11.78
N GLN A 145 9.98 6.62 -11.20
CA GLN A 145 11.02 7.38 -11.89
C GLN A 145 12.36 6.64 -11.78
N GLU A 146 12.58 6.01 -10.62
CA GLU A 146 13.67 5.08 -10.38
C GLU A 146 13.12 3.69 -10.03
N LYS A 147 13.93 2.65 -10.24
CA LYS A 147 13.60 1.33 -9.70
C LYS A 147 13.61 1.40 -8.17
N LEU A 148 12.61 0.81 -7.54
CA LEU A 148 12.63 0.57 -6.10
C LEU A 148 13.92 -0.18 -5.73
N LYS A 149 14.73 0.45 -4.89
CA LYS A 149 16.01 -0.10 -4.44
C LYS A 149 15.80 -0.69 -3.06
N VAL A 150 16.21 -1.93 -2.86
CA VAL A 150 16.20 -2.60 -1.56
C VAL A 150 17.60 -3.12 -1.29
N ALA A 151 18.22 -2.62 -0.22
CA ALA A 151 19.53 -3.03 0.26
C ALA A 151 19.35 -3.88 1.52
N LEU A 152 19.68 -5.17 1.42
CA LEU A 152 19.51 -6.12 2.51
C LEU A 152 20.63 -5.95 3.53
N LEU A 153 20.29 -5.98 4.81
CA LEU A 153 21.25 -5.88 5.90
C LEU A 153 21.85 -7.26 6.26
N PRO A 154 23.12 -7.30 6.70
CA PRO A 154 24.04 -6.15 6.80
C PRO A 154 24.51 -5.67 5.42
N LEU A 155 24.66 -4.34 5.24
CA LEU A 155 25.08 -3.75 3.96
C LEU A 155 26.47 -4.22 3.50
N SER A 156 27.32 -4.70 4.41
CA SER A 156 28.61 -5.31 4.11
C SER A 156 28.50 -6.52 3.18
N SER A 157 27.33 -7.15 3.10
CA SER A 157 27.05 -8.22 2.14
C SER A 157 26.99 -7.73 0.68
N GLY A 158 26.83 -6.42 0.45
CA GLY A 158 26.66 -5.81 -0.87
C GLY A 158 25.37 -6.21 -1.59
N ARG A 159 24.42 -6.85 -0.88
CA ARG A 159 23.20 -7.39 -1.48
C ARG A 159 22.18 -6.28 -1.71
N VAL A 160 22.17 -5.74 -2.93
CA VAL A 160 21.12 -4.85 -3.44
C VAL A 160 20.24 -5.60 -4.42
N ILE A 161 18.93 -5.45 -4.28
CA ILE A 161 17.93 -6.03 -5.16
C ILE A 161 16.99 -4.95 -5.69
N TYR A 162 16.35 -5.26 -6.81
CA TYR A 162 15.38 -4.39 -7.48
C TYR A 162 14.10 -5.19 -7.70
N PRO A 163 13.18 -5.21 -6.71
CA PRO A 163 11.93 -5.93 -6.84
C PRO A 163 11.09 -5.40 -8.00
N ASP A 164 10.24 -6.26 -8.56
CA ASP A 164 9.37 -5.90 -9.68
C ASP A 164 8.16 -5.11 -9.17
N PHE A 165 8.31 -3.80 -9.07
CA PHE A 165 7.30 -2.89 -8.52
C PHE A 165 6.37 -2.35 -9.61
N ASN A 166 5.06 -2.41 -9.39
CA ASN A 166 4.06 -1.97 -10.38
C ASN A 166 3.64 -0.51 -10.23
N GLY A 167 4.12 0.21 -9.20
CA GLY A 167 3.73 1.59 -8.94
C GLY A 167 2.61 1.75 -7.91
N ASP A 168 1.97 0.67 -7.45
CA ASP A 168 0.84 0.76 -6.52
C ASP A 168 1.31 0.79 -5.07
N LEU A 169 0.90 1.84 -4.37
CA LEU A 169 1.15 2.09 -2.96
C LEU A 169 -0.20 2.09 -2.21
N ASN A 170 -0.28 1.39 -1.08
CA ASN A 170 -1.39 1.58 -0.15
C ASN A 170 -0.99 2.56 0.91
N ILE A 171 -1.98 3.35 1.31
CA ILE A 171 -1.86 4.27 2.41
C ILE A 171 -2.78 3.77 3.51
N GLY A 172 -2.17 3.39 4.63
CA GLY A 172 -2.89 3.05 5.85
C GLY A 172 -3.27 4.30 6.63
N SER A 173 -4.46 4.28 7.23
CA SER A 173 -4.88 5.26 8.24
C SER A 173 -4.93 4.61 9.61
N GLU A 174 -4.42 5.31 10.61
CA GLU A 174 -4.47 4.92 12.01
C GLU A 174 -4.96 6.09 12.85
N GLY A 175 -5.93 5.84 13.75
CA GLY A 175 -6.55 6.93 14.53
C GLY A 175 -7.19 8.03 13.66
N GLY A 176 -7.54 7.69 12.42
CA GLY A 176 -8.08 8.61 11.42
C GLY A 176 -7.03 9.51 10.74
N ARG A 177 -5.73 9.26 10.92
CA ARG A 177 -4.61 9.97 10.25
C ARG A 177 -3.89 9.02 9.30
N TYR A 178 -3.53 9.50 8.11
CA TYR A 178 -2.68 8.73 7.20
C TYR A 178 -1.23 8.74 7.65
N SER A 179 -0.64 7.56 7.80
CA SER A 179 0.68 7.42 8.41
C SER A 179 1.54 6.31 7.86
N GLN A 180 0.95 5.36 7.13
CA GLN A 180 1.65 4.18 6.64
C GLN A 180 1.66 4.19 5.12
N ILE A 181 2.76 3.77 4.51
CA ILE A 181 2.85 3.49 3.08
C ILE A 181 3.38 2.08 2.89
N SER A 182 2.59 1.22 2.27
CA SER A 182 3.04 -0.09 1.79
C SER A 182 3.06 -0.16 0.27
N ALA A 183 3.94 -0.99 -0.28
CA ALA A 183 4.13 -1.14 -1.71
C ALA A 183 3.84 -2.58 -2.15
N PHE A 184 3.03 -2.70 -3.20
CA PHE A 184 2.78 -3.99 -3.84
C PHE A 184 3.76 -4.25 -4.98
N THR A 185 4.34 -5.43 -5.01
CA THR A 185 5.10 -5.87 -6.18
C THR A 185 4.22 -6.73 -7.08
N ARG A 186 4.63 -6.92 -8.34
CA ARG A 186 3.93 -7.81 -9.29
C ARG A 186 4.06 -9.28 -8.91
N LYS A 187 5.04 -9.62 -8.08
CA LYS A 187 5.24 -10.97 -7.58
C LYS A 187 4.45 -11.07 -6.29
N ASP A 188 3.45 -11.94 -6.30
CA ASP A 188 2.56 -12.32 -5.20
C ASP A 188 3.27 -12.59 -3.86
N TRP A 189 4.57 -12.89 -3.87
CA TRP A 189 5.37 -13.15 -2.68
C TRP A 189 6.28 -12.01 -2.21
N ASP A 190 6.58 -11.05 -3.09
CA ASP A 190 7.42 -9.90 -2.73
C ASP A 190 6.45 -8.80 -2.24
N VAL A 191 6.31 -8.64 -0.91
CA VAL A 191 5.60 -7.51 -0.31
C VAL A 191 6.62 -6.63 0.39
N ILE A 192 6.45 -5.31 0.23
CA ILE A 192 7.34 -4.32 0.79
C ILE A 192 6.46 -3.46 1.71
N PHE A 193 6.64 -3.70 3.01
CA PHE A 193 5.79 -3.26 4.15
C PHE A 193 4.44 -3.98 4.20
#